data_AF-A0A6M0H042-F1
#
_entry.id   AF-A0A6M0H042-F1
#
_cell.length_a   1.000
_cell.length_b   1.000
_cell.length_c   1.000
_cell.angle_alpha   90.00
_cell.angle_beta   90.00
_cell.angle_gamma   90.00
#
_symmetry.space_group_name_H-M   'P 1'
#
loop_
_entity.id
_entity.type
_entity.pdbx_description
1 polymer ?
#
loop_
_entity_poly.entity_id
_entity_poly.type
_entity_poly.pdbx_seq_one_letter_code
_entity_poly.pdbx_strand_id
1 'polypeptide(L)'
;MNNKLNDILIKEKQAIGEVLNLLEQQYNLIVKDDALGLESIISNIEKSNKEIAIVEMERRKITKGRSMKEVIDEYKDKELEKNYDDCIMLLEETKMQKDSNSILLKQALNYTNAMINMLKPQDKGAINTYNSYGKIRR
;
A
#
# COMPACT_ATOMS: atom_id res chain seq x y z
N MET A 1 11.41 20.17 -25.80
CA MET A 1 11.34 20.06 -24.33
C MET A 1 9.99 19.48 -23.90
N ASN A 2 8.86 19.96 -24.44
CA ASN A 2 7.52 19.36 -24.23
C ASN A 2 7.47 17.84 -24.45
N ASN A 3 7.95 17.33 -25.59
CA ASN A 3 7.86 15.88 -25.85
C ASN A 3 8.60 15.02 -24.82
N LYS A 4 9.78 15.46 -24.34
CA LYS A 4 10.52 14.71 -23.30
C LYS A 4 9.81 14.72 -21.95
N LEU A 5 9.12 15.81 -21.61
CA LEU A 5 8.36 15.91 -20.37
C LEU A 5 7.07 15.07 -20.47
N ASN A 6 6.44 15.07 -21.64
CA ASN A 6 5.26 14.25 -21.91
C ASN A 6 5.60 12.75 -21.88
N ASP A 7 6.73 12.34 -22.47
CA ASP A 7 7.22 10.96 -22.41
C ASP A 7 7.48 10.50 -20.96
N ILE A 8 8.01 11.40 -20.11
CA ILE A 8 8.23 11.08 -18.69
C ILE A 8 6.90 10.96 -17.95
N LEU A 9 5.94 11.85 -18.20
CA LEU A 9 4.61 11.73 -17.59
C LEU A 9 3.90 10.44 -18.00
N ILE A 10 4.04 10.00 -19.25
CA ILE A 10 3.49 8.72 -19.71
C ILE A 10 4.17 7.56 -18.98
N LYS A 11 5.49 7.62 -18.78
CA LYS A 11 6.21 6.61 -17.99
C LYS A 11 5.82 6.62 -16.51
N GLU A 12 5.61 7.80 -15.92
CA GLU A 12 5.10 7.92 -14.54
C GLU A 12 3.72 7.28 -14.44
N LYS A 13 2.83 7.58 -15.39
CA LYS A 13 1.49 6.99 -15.46
C LYS A 13 1.54 5.46 -15.54
N GLN A 14 2.42 4.91 -16.37
CA GLN A 14 2.61 3.47 -16.50
C GLN A 14 3.14 2.85 -15.21
N ALA A 15 4.18 3.43 -14.61
CA ALA A 15 4.76 2.93 -13.37
C ALA A 15 3.76 2.97 -12.19
N ILE A 16 2.95 4.03 -12.09
CA ILE A 16 1.88 4.12 -11.08
C ILE A 16 0.80 3.07 -11.34
N GLY A 17 0.40 2.87 -12.60
CA GLY A 17 -0.57 1.83 -12.98
C GLY A 17 -0.09 0.41 -12.67
N GLU A 18 1.20 0.13 -12.83
CA GLU A 18 1.80 -1.15 -12.43
C GLU A 18 1.72 -1.37 -10.91
N VAL A 19 1.99 -0.34 -10.10
CA VAL A 19 1.81 -0.42 -8.64
C VAL A 19 0.34 -0.65 -8.28
N LEU A 20 -0.60 0.03 -8.93
CA LEU A 20 -2.01 -0.17 -8.69
C LEU A 20 -2.43 -1.62 -8.94
N ASN A 21 -2.00 -2.21 -10.06
CA ASN A 21 -2.24 -3.62 -10.38
C ASN A 21 -1.66 -4.55 -9.31
N LEU A 22 -0.45 -4.27 -8.81
CA LEU A 22 0.16 -5.06 -7.73
C LEU A 22 -0.62 -4.93 -6.41
N LEU A 23 -1.17 -3.75 -6.12
CA LEU A 23 -2.02 -3.54 -4.94
C LEU A 23 -3.38 -4.23 -5.07
N GLU A 24 -3.97 -4.31 -6.26
CA GLU A 24 -5.14 -5.14 -6.53
C GLU A 24 -4.85 -6.64 -6.37
N GLN A 25 -3.69 -7.10 -6.85
CA GLN A 25 -3.25 -8.47 -6.61
C GLN A 25 -3.07 -8.74 -5.13
N GLN A 26 -2.46 -7.80 -4.39
CA GLN A 26 -2.34 -7.89 -2.93
C GLN A 26 -3.72 -8.01 -2.27
N TYR A 27 -4.69 -7.18 -2.67
CA TYR A 27 -6.07 -7.28 -2.17
C TYR A 27 -6.65 -8.68 -2.38
N ASN A 28 -6.53 -9.23 -3.59
CA ASN A 28 -7.03 -10.57 -3.91
C ASN A 28 -6.36 -11.67 -3.07
N LEU A 29 -5.07 -11.54 -2.76
CA LEU A 29 -4.37 -12.49 -1.89
C LEU A 29 -4.77 -12.34 -0.42
N ILE A 30 -5.00 -11.12 0.06
CA ILE A 30 -5.54 -10.87 1.41
C ILE A 30 -6.90 -11.56 1.55
N VAL A 31 -7.79 -11.41 0.56
CA VAL A 31 -9.12 -12.05 0.57
C VAL A 31 -9.03 -13.58 0.57
N LYS A 32 -8.01 -14.15 -0.10
CA LYS A 32 -7.77 -15.59 -0.15
C LYS A 32 -7.02 -16.15 1.06
N ASP A 33 -6.57 -15.30 1.97
CA ASP A 33 -5.73 -15.65 3.12
C ASP A 33 -4.44 -16.41 2.73
N ASP A 34 -3.87 -16.07 1.56
CA ASP A 34 -2.66 -16.72 1.03
C ASP A 34 -1.39 -16.01 1.52
N ALA A 35 -0.85 -16.49 2.64
CA ALA A 35 0.35 -15.92 3.27
C ALA A 35 1.61 -16.01 2.40
N LEU A 36 1.78 -17.11 1.64
CA LEU A 36 2.96 -17.31 0.78
C LEU A 36 2.90 -16.39 -0.44
N GLY A 37 1.71 -16.25 -1.02
CA GLY A 37 1.47 -15.29 -2.09
C GLY A 37 1.77 -13.86 -1.64
N LEU A 38 1.34 -13.47 -0.44
CA LEU A 38 1.61 -12.14 0.12
C LEU A 38 3.11 -11.86 0.27
N GLU A 39 3.89 -12.84 0.70
CA GLU A 39 5.35 -12.72 0.80
C GLU A 39 6.00 -12.48 -0.56
N SER A 40 5.56 -13.21 -1.60
CA SER A 40 6.07 -13.04 -2.96
C SER A 40 5.78 -11.65 -3.57
N ILE A 41 4.62 -11.07 -3.25
CA ILE A 41 4.20 -9.76 -3.76
C ILE A 41 5.08 -8.63 -3.20
N ILE A 42 5.61 -8.75 -1.98
CA ILE A 42 6.45 -7.70 -1.37
C ILE A 42 7.64 -7.35 -2.27
N SER A 43 8.34 -8.38 -2.78
CA SER A 43 9.48 -8.19 -3.70
C SER A 43 9.10 -7.46 -4.98
N ASN A 44 7.91 -7.73 -5.52
CA ASN A 44 7.41 -7.08 -6.73
C ASN A 44 7.05 -5.61 -6.48
N ILE A 45 6.40 -5.32 -5.36
CA ILE A 45 6.09 -3.94 -4.94
C ILE A 45 7.39 -3.15 -4.71
N GLU A 46 8.40 -3.74 -4.08
CA GLU A 46 9.69 -3.09 -3.88
C GLU A 46 10.41 -2.74 -5.19
N LYS A 47 10.33 -3.62 -6.19
CA LYS A 47 10.89 -3.35 -7.53
C LYS A 47 10.17 -2.20 -8.22
N SER A 48 8.84 -2.25 -8.23
CA SER A 48 8.03 -1.20 -8.87
C SER A 48 8.21 0.17 -8.16
N ASN A 49 8.36 0.18 -6.84
CA ASN A 49 8.72 1.40 -6.10
C ASN A 49 10.08 1.97 -6.49
N LYS A 50 11.08 1.12 -6.78
CA LYS A 50 12.39 1.58 -7.27
C LYS A 50 12.27 2.18 -8.67
N GLU A 51 11.45 1.60 -9.53
CA GLU A 51 11.19 2.12 -10.88
C GLU A 51 10.52 3.49 -10.83
N ILE A 52 9.49 3.67 -9.99
CA ILE A 52 8.87 4.98 -9.74
C ILE A 52 9.92 5.99 -9.26
N ALA A 53 10.80 5.60 -8.33
CA ALA A 53 11.84 6.50 -7.83
C ALA A 53 12.83 6.94 -8.93
N ILE A 54 13.16 6.05 -9.87
CA ILE A 54 14.01 6.38 -11.02
C ILE A 54 13.31 7.39 -11.92
N VAL A 55 12.05 7.16 -12.27
CA VAL A 55 11.27 8.06 -13.14
C VAL A 55 11.07 9.44 -12.47
N GLU A 56 10.78 9.47 -11.17
CA GLU A 56 10.67 10.71 -10.39
C GLU A 56 12.02 11.47 -10.36
N MET A 57 13.15 10.77 -10.26
CA MET A 57 14.47 11.40 -10.36
C MET A 57 14.72 11.98 -11.76
N GLU A 58 14.31 11.28 -12.83
CA GLU A 58 14.37 11.79 -14.20
C GLU A 58 13.52 13.04 -14.36
N ARG A 59 12.29 13.04 -13.83
CA ARG A 59 11.42 14.22 -13.81
C ARG A 59 12.12 15.37 -13.10
N ARG A 60 12.60 15.18 -11.86
CA ARG A 60 13.28 16.22 -11.06
C ARG A 60 14.52 16.80 -11.74
N LYS A 61 15.27 16.00 -12.49
CA LYS A 61 16.42 16.50 -13.28
C LYS A 61 16.00 17.50 -14.36
N ILE A 62 14.82 17.30 -14.96
CA ILE A 62 14.30 18.20 -15.99
C ILE A 62 13.64 19.45 -15.38
N THR A 63 12.84 19.28 -14.32
CA THR A 63 12.19 20.41 -13.63
C THR A 63 13.16 21.25 -12.79
N LYS A 64 14.38 20.76 -12.53
CA LYS A 64 15.42 21.45 -11.73
C LYS A 64 14.90 21.99 -10.39
N GLY A 65 13.94 21.29 -9.78
CA GLY A 65 13.33 21.67 -8.50
C GLY A 65 12.19 22.70 -8.58
N ARG A 66 11.75 23.13 -9.77
CA ARG A 66 10.52 23.91 -9.94
C ARG A 66 9.28 23.07 -9.72
N SER A 67 8.20 23.69 -9.23
CA SER A 67 6.95 22.97 -9.03
C SER A 67 6.35 22.59 -10.38
N MET A 68 5.83 21.36 -10.49
CA MET A 68 5.28 20.88 -11.75
C MET A 68 4.09 21.73 -12.21
N LYS A 69 3.33 22.31 -11.26
CA LYS A 69 2.25 23.26 -11.54
C LYS A 69 2.76 24.52 -12.24
N GLU A 70 3.83 25.13 -11.74
CA GLU A 70 4.46 26.30 -12.38
C GLU A 70 4.95 25.96 -13.80
N VAL A 71 5.51 24.76 -13.98
CA VAL A 71 6.01 24.33 -15.28
C VAL A 71 4.88 24.10 -16.28
N ILE A 72 3.76 23.51 -15.85
CA ILE A 72 2.58 23.30 -16.70
C ILE A 72 1.93 24.65 -17.08
N ASP A 73 1.82 25.56 -16.13
CA ASP A 73 1.30 26.93 -16.35
C ASP A 73 2.18 27.73 -17.32
N GLU A 74 3.51 27.53 -17.29
CA GLU A 74 4.45 28.15 -18.25
C GLU A 74 4.28 27.61 -19.68
N TYR A 75 4.01 26.31 -19.85
CA TYR A 75 3.91 25.68 -21.17
C TYR A 75 2.54 25.85 -21.84
N LYS A 76 1.46 26.08 -21.08
CA LYS A 76 0.07 26.24 -21.59
C LYS A 76 -0.37 25.15 -22.58
N ASP A 77 0.17 23.95 -22.42
CA ASP A 77 -0.13 22.81 -23.28
C ASP A 77 -1.21 21.95 -22.64
N LYS A 78 -2.41 21.94 -23.23
CA LYS A 78 -3.59 21.24 -22.70
C LYS A 78 -3.38 19.74 -22.58
N GLU A 79 -2.52 19.15 -23.43
CA GLU A 79 -2.25 17.72 -23.39
C GLU A 79 -1.37 17.35 -22.20
N LEU A 80 -0.38 18.19 -21.89
CA LEU A 80 0.50 18.02 -20.74
C LEU A 80 -0.25 18.18 -19.41
N GLU A 81 -1.13 19.18 -19.33
CA GLU A 81 -2.00 19.43 -18.18
C GLU A 81 -2.90 18.22 -17.92
N LYS A 82 -3.58 17.71 -18.96
CA LYS A 82 -4.42 16.51 -18.84
C LYS A 82 -3.63 15.28 -18.39
N ASN A 83 -2.43 15.04 -18.94
CA ASN A 83 -1.61 13.91 -18.55
C ASN A 83 -1.13 14.02 -17.09
N TYR A 84 -0.86 15.23 -16.61
CA TYR A 84 -0.51 15.47 -15.22
C TYR A 84 -1.70 15.25 -14.28
N ASP A 85 -2.89 15.74 -14.63
CA ASP A 85 -4.12 15.51 -13.87
C ASP A 85 -4.46 14.02 -13.79
N ASP A 86 -4.35 13.30 -14.90
CA ASP A 86 -4.50 11.83 -14.94
C ASP A 86 -3.51 11.13 -14.00
N CYS A 87 -2.26 11.60 -13.93
CA CYS A 87 -1.26 11.05 -13.02
C CYS A 87 -1.62 11.32 -11.55
N ILE A 88 -2.13 12.52 -11.23
CA ILE A 88 -2.59 12.85 -9.88
C ILE A 88 -3.75 11.95 -9.48
N MET A 89 -4.75 11.80 -10.36
CA MET A 89 -5.91 10.93 -10.11
C MET A 89 -5.48 9.48 -9.83
N LEU A 90 -4.60 8.93 -10.67
CA LEU A 90 -4.08 7.56 -10.47
C LEU A 90 -3.27 7.44 -9.18
N LEU A 91 -2.55 8.47 -8.78
CA LEU A 91 -1.80 8.50 -7.53
C LEU A 91 -2.75 8.50 -6.32
N GLU A 92 -3.83 9.28 -6.37
CA GLU A 92 -4.87 9.26 -5.35
C GLU A 92 -5.54 7.89 -5.24
N GLU A 93 -5.89 7.28 -6.38
CA GLU A 93 -6.48 5.94 -6.43
C GLU A 93 -5.55 4.87 -5.84
N THR A 94 -4.27 4.91 -6.21
CA THR A 94 -3.23 4.02 -5.66
C THR A 94 -3.08 4.18 -4.16
N LYS A 95 -3.17 5.43 -3.67
CA LYS A 95 -3.11 5.72 -2.23
C LYS A 95 -4.34 5.17 -1.50
N MET A 96 -5.54 5.33 -2.05
CA MET A 96 -6.77 4.77 -1.49
C MET A 96 -6.74 3.24 -1.44
N GLN A 97 -6.24 2.59 -2.50
CA GLN A 97 -6.07 1.14 -2.57
C GLN A 97 -5.11 0.64 -1.48
N LYS A 98 -3.95 1.31 -1.34
CA LYS A 98 -2.94 0.99 -0.31
C LYS A 98 -3.52 1.13 1.10
N ASP A 99 -4.22 2.23 1.37
CA ASP A 99 -4.81 2.49 2.68
C ASP A 99 -5.87 1.43 3.01
N SER A 100 -6.71 1.06 2.04
CA SER A 100 -7.70 -0.01 2.16
C SER A 100 -7.05 -1.37 2.49
N ASN A 101 -6.02 -1.77 1.73
CA ASN A 101 -5.26 -3.00 2.00
C ASN A 101 -4.63 -3.00 3.40
N SER A 102 -4.11 -1.85 3.85
CA SER A 102 -3.52 -1.72 5.19
C SER A 102 -4.55 -1.92 6.31
N ILE A 103 -5.78 -1.45 6.10
CA ILE A 103 -6.88 -1.60 7.05
C ILE A 103 -7.30 -3.07 7.13
N LEU A 104 -7.44 -3.75 5.99
CA LEU A 104 -7.79 -5.16 5.93
C LEU A 104 -6.76 -6.04 6.66
N LEU A 105 -5.47 -5.80 6.41
CA LEU A 105 -4.40 -6.49 7.12
C LEU A 105 -4.46 -6.27 8.64
N LYS A 106 -4.68 -5.02 9.09
CA LYS A 106 -4.84 -4.71 10.52
C LYS A 106 -6.05 -5.43 11.13
N GLN A 107 -7.17 -5.48 10.41
CA GLN A 107 -8.35 -6.21 10.85
C GLN A 107 -8.06 -7.70 10.99
N ALA A 108 -7.45 -8.32 9.98
CA ALA A 108 -7.05 -9.73 10.02
C ALA A 108 -6.15 -10.04 11.22
N LEU A 109 -5.15 -9.18 11.50
CA LEU A 109 -4.28 -9.32 12.67
C LEU A 109 -5.02 -9.16 14.00
N ASN A 110 -5.98 -8.24 14.08
CA ASN A 110 -6.79 -8.08 15.29
C ASN A 110 -7.68 -9.31 15.54
N TYR A 111 -8.28 -9.88 14.50
CA TYR A 111 -9.05 -11.12 14.61
C TYR A 111 -8.19 -12.31 15.02
N THR A 112 -7.01 -12.49 14.41
CA THR A 112 -6.11 -13.58 14.80
C THR A 112 -5.62 -13.43 16.23
N ASN A 113 -5.28 -12.22 16.68
CA ASN A 113 -4.93 -11.95 18.07
C ASN A 113 -6.09 -12.24 19.03
N ALA A 114 -7.32 -11.86 18.68
CA ALA A 114 -8.50 -12.18 19.47
C ALA A 114 -8.73 -13.69 19.58
N MET A 115 -8.60 -14.42 18.46
CA MET A 115 -8.68 -15.89 18.45
C MET A 115 -7.57 -16.53 19.29
N ILE A 116 -6.33 -16.08 19.16
CA ILE A 116 -5.21 -16.54 20.00
C ILE A 116 -5.52 -16.30 21.47
N ASN A 117 -6.03 -15.13 21.85
CA ASN A 117 -6.37 -14.83 23.24
C ASN A 117 -7.53 -15.67 23.77
N MET A 118 -8.47 -16.07 22.92
CA MET A 118 -9.54 -17.00 23.28
C MET A 118 -9.03 -18.44 23.43
N LEU A 119 -8.08 -18.86 22.58
CA LEU A 119 -7.46 -20.18 22.63
C LEU A 119 -6.38 -20.30 23.71
N LYS A 120 -5.79 -19.18 24.14
CA LYS A 120 -4.83 -19.15 25.24
C LYS A 120 -5.52 -19.75 26.47
N PRO A 121 -4.99 -20.86 27.02
CA PRO A 121 -5.53 -21.38 28.26
C PRO A 121 -5.43 -20.26 29.30
N GLN A 122 -6.55 -19.93 29.95
CA GLN A 122 -6.49 -19.10 31.15
C GLN A 122 -5.47 -19.74 32.09
N ASP A 123 -4.51 -18.93 32.57
CA ASP A 123 -3.44 -19.42 33.41
C ASP A 123 -4.02 -20.37 34.45
N LYS A 124 -3.58 -21.63 34.39
CA LYS A 124 -3.94 -22.73 35.29
C LYS A 124 -3.48 -22.47 36.73
N GLY A 125 -3.21 -21.22 37.11
CA GLY A 125 -3.10 -20.73 38.48
C GLY A 125 -4.43 -20.25 39.07
N ALA A 126 -5.45 -20.00 38.23
CA ALA A 126 -6.82 -19.68 38.64
C ALA A 126 -7.78 -20.85 38.35
N ILE A 127 -7.29 -22.09 38.42
CA ILE A 127 -8.21 -23.22 38.54
C ILE A 127 -8.93 -22.97 39.87
N ASN A 128 -10.23 -22.73 39.81
CA ASN A 128 -11.16 -22.83 40.94
C ASN A 128 -11.22 -24.30 41.39
N THR A 129 -10.07 -24.91 41.68
CA THR A 129 -9.99 -26.26 42.20
C THR A 129 -10.47 -26.19 43.63
N TYR A 130 -11.45 -27.02 43.92
CA TYR A 130 -11.83 -27.29 45.29
C TYR A 130 -10.60 -27.79 46.05
N ASN A 131 -10.30 -27.16 47.19
CA ASN A 131 -9.35 -27.75 48.14
C ASN A 131 -9.96 -29.04 48.74
N SER A 132 -9.19 -29.75 49.56
CA SER A 132 -9.64 -30.97 50.27
C SER A 132 -10.89 -30.80 51.14
N TYR A 133 -11.34 -29.55 51.36
CA TYR A 133 -12.55 -29.18 52.11
C TYR A 133 -13.69 -28.66 51.22
N GLY A 134 -13.58 -28.77 49.89
CA GLY A 134 -14.64 -28.32 48.98
C GLY A 134 -14.76 -26.80 48.87
N LYS A 135 -13.71 -26.02 49.17
CA LYS A 135 -13.70 -24.56 48.97
C LYS A 135 -12.82 -24.17 47.80
N ILE A 136 -13.34 -23.27 46.96
CA ILE A 136 -12.61 -22.65 45.86
C ILE A 136 -11.61 -21.64 46.43
N ARG A 137 -10.33 -21.75 46.04
CA ARG A 137 -9.31 -20.75 46.37
C ARG A 137 -9.57 -19.51 45.51
N ARG A 138 -9.94 -18.39 46.13
CA ARG A 138 -10.00 -17.06 45.49
C ARG A 138 -8.59 -16.54 45.22
#